data_AF-A0A940ZJE7-F1
#
_entry.id   AF-A0A940ZJE7-F1
#
_cell.length_a   1.000
_cell.length_b   1.000
_cell.length_c   1.000
_cell.angle_alpha   90.00
_cell.angle_beta   90.00
_cell.angle_gamma   90.00
#
_symmetry.space_group_name_H-M   'P 1'
#
loop_
_entity.id
_entity.type
_entity.pdbx_description
1 polymer ?
#
loop_
_entity_poly.entity_id
_entity_poly.type
_entity_poly.pdbx_seq_one_letter_code
_entity_poly.pdbx_strand_id
1 'polypeptide(L)'
;MNFRRTSRLSVIVSLVSLFFVALVCYAAYNHQGDSDSAVFRTAYPNAVGTKLDSCTTCHSGGSYVSGGKTTTLGSCQWCHYVTNYGADLSDQTLLKTLNSYGIAYKDAGRNASALQTISGLDSDADGFANGAEIA
;
A
#
# COMPACT_ATOMS: atom_id res chain seq x y z
N MET A 1 30.83 37.13 21.21
CA MET A 1 30.91 35.66 20.99
C MET A 1 29.51 35.07 21.04
N ASN A 2 28.86 34.79 19.90
CA ASN A 2 27.57 34.06 19.87
C ASN A 2 27.24 33.40 18.50
N PHE A 3 27.86 33.84 17.41
CA PHE A 3 27.57 33.36 16.05
C PHE A 3 27.84 31.86 15.81
N ARG A 4 28.90 31.31 16.42
CA ARG A 4 29.22 29.86 16.33
C ARG A 4 28.27 28.97 17.14
N ARG A 5 27.58 29.53 18.15
CA ARG A 5 26.67 28.78 19.03
C ARG A 5 25.28 28.71 18.40
N THR A 6 24.83 29.79 17.77
CA THR A 6 23.59 29.82 16.99
C THR A 6 23.68 28.95 15.74
N SER A 7 24.80 28.94 14.99
CA SER A 7 24.91 28.09 13.79
C SER A 7 24.90 26.59 14.11
N ARG A 8 25.54 26.16 15.20
CA ARG A 8 25.52 24.77 15.66
C ARG A 8 24.13 24.35 16.13
N LEU A 9 23.43 25.23 16.85
CA LEU A 9 22.06 24.97 17.29
C LEU A 9 21.11 24.86 16.09
N SER A 10 21.23 25.75 15.09
CA SER A 10 20.45 25.68 13.86
C SER A 10 20.69 24.39 13.08
N VAL A 11 21.95 23.93 12.96
CA VAL A 11 22.26 22.65 12.30
C VAL A 11 21.64 21.47 13.04
N ILE A 12 21.74 21.44 14.38
CA ILE A 12 21.14 20.38 15.20
C ILE A 12 19.62 20.37 15.03
N VAL A 13 18.96 21.53 15.11
CA VAL A 13 17.51 21.64 14.91
C VAL A 13 17.10 21.16 13.52
N SER A 14 17.82 21.53 12.47
CA SER A 14 17.54 21.06 11.11
C SER A 14 17.68 19.54 10.98
N LEU A 15 18.74 18.95 11.54
CA LEU A 15 18.95 17.49 11.49
C LEU A 15 17.86 16.73 12.26
N VAL A 16 17.47 17.23 13.43
CA VAL A 16 16.40 16.66 14.24
C VAL A 16 15.06 16.73 13.47
N SER A 17 14.76 17.87 12.84
CA SER A 17 13.57 18.00 12.00
C SER A 17 13.57 17.04 10.82
N LEU A 18 14.70 16.87 10.12
CA LEU A 18 14.82 15.89 9.02
C LEU A 18 14.60 14.46 9.52
N PHE A 19 15.11 14.11 10.70
CA PHE A 19 14.90 12.80 11.29
C PHE A 19 13.41 12.52 11.59
N PHE A 20 12.70 13.49 12.16
CA PHE A 20 11.26 13.35 12.40
C PHE A 20 10.44 13.23 11.10
N VAL A 21 10.81 13.96 10.05
CA VAL A 21 10.17 13.80 8.73
C VAL A 21 10.42 12.39 8.19
N ALA A 22 11.65 11.89 8.27
CA ALA A 22 11.98 10.54 7.82
C ALA A 22 11.17 9.46 8.56
N LEU A 23 10.95 9.62 9.87
CA LEU A 23 10.10 8.70 10.65
C LEU A 23 8.65 8.68 10.18
N VAL A 24 8.06 9.86 9.90
CA VAL A 24 6.68 9.95 9.40
C VAL A 24 6.54 9.33 8.01
N CYS A 25 7.50 9.59 7.12
CA CYS A 25 7.53 8.97 5.79
C CYS A 25 7.65 7.44 5.88
N TYR A 26 8.52 6.92 6.75
CA TYR A 26 8.67 5.47 6.95
C TYR A 26 7.39 4.82 7.48
N ALA A 27 6.72 5.46 8.45
CA ALA A 27 5.46 4.96 9.00
C ALA A 27 4.31 4.99 7.99
N ALA A 28 4.26 6.01 7.12
CA ALA A 28 3.29 6.08 6.03
C ALA A 28 3.54 4.99 4.97
N TYR A 29 4.81 4.70 4.69
CA TYR A 29 5.21 3.72 3.68
C TYR A 29 5.05 2.25 4.13
N ASN A 30 5.13 1.97 5.44
CA ASN A 30 4.96 0.63 6.02
C ASN A 30 3.68 0.53 6.88
N HIS A 31 2.61 1.20 6.46
CA HIS A 31 1.42 1.35 7.29
C HIS A 31 0.80 0.00 7.70
N GLN A 32 0.39 -0.08 8.97
CA GLN A 32 -0.44 -1.15 9.56
C GLN A 32 0.10 -2.59 9.53
N GLY A 33 1.42 -2.78 9.47
CA GLY A 33 2.00 -4.13 9.50
C GLY A 33 1.73 -4.92 8.23
N ASP A 34 1.52 -4.22 7.11
CA ASP A 34 1.31 -4.83 5.80
C ASP A 34 2.53 -5.67 5.36
N SER A 35 2.34 -6.99 5.40
CA SER A 35 3.32 -7.97 4.94
C SER A 35 3.29 -8.16 3.43
N ASP A 36 2.16 -7.87 2.77
CA ASP A 36 1.97 -8.20 1.36
C ASP A 36 2.78 -7.27 0.47
N SER A 37 2.83 -5.97 0.78
CA SER A 37 3.73 -5.05 0.07
C SER A 37 5.19 -5.38 0.27
N ALA A 38 5.60 -5.87 1.45
CA ALA A 38 6.97 -6.30 1.69
C ALA A 38 7.34 -7.52 0.82
N VAL A 39 6.45 -8.50 0.72
CA VAL A 39 6.62 -9.67 -0.17
C VAL A 39 6.68 -9.22 -1.63
N PHE A 40 5.79 -8.31 -2.05
CA PHE A 40 5.77 -7.77 -3.41
C PHE A 40 7.07 -7.03 -3.76
N ARG A 41 7.52 -6.10 -2.91
CA ARG A 41 8.78 -5.36 -3.11
C ARG A 41 10.01 -6.28 -3.17
N THR A 42 9.98 -7.36 -2.41
CA THR A 42 11.05 -8.36 -2.44
C THR A 42 11.07 -9.12 -3.76
N ALA A 43 9.90 -9.48 -4.29
CA ALA A 43 9.78 -10.19 -5.57
C ALA A 43 10.03 -9.28 -6.78
N TYR A 44 9.65 -8.01 -6.69
CA TYR A 44 9.70 -7.03 -7.78
C TYR A 44 10.47 -5.77 -7.38
N PRO A 45 11.81 -5.85 -7.25
CA PRO A 45 12.63 -4.72 -6.81
C PRO A 45 12.56 -3.51 -7.76
N ASN A 46 12.29 -3.73 -9.05
CA ASN A 46 12.11 -2.67 -10.04
C ASN A 46 10.78 -1.90 -9.88
N ALA A 47 9.80 -2.48 -9.19
CA ALA A 47 8.52 -1.84 -8.93
C ALA A 47 8.57 -0.91 -7.71
N VAL A 48 9.62 -0.98 -6.89
CA VAL A 48 9.79 -0.15 -5.68
C VAL A 48 9.82 1.33 -6.05
N GLY A 49 8.99 2.13 -5.37
CA GLY A 49 8.84 3.57 -5.64
C GLY A 49 8.05 3.91 -6.92
N THR A 50 7.50 2.92 -7.62
CA THR A 50 6.59 3.14 -8.76
C THR A 50 5.13 3.17 -8.31
N LYS A 51 4.19 3.38 -9.24
CA LYS A 51 2.75 3.29 -8.96
C LYS A 51 2.33 1.91 -8.38
N LEU A 52 3.07 0.86 -8.71
CA LEU A 52 2.80 -0.52 -8.28
C LEU A 52 3.28 -0.82 -6.86
N ASP A 53 4.10 0.05 -6.28
CA ASP A 53 4.50 -0.04 -4.87
C ASP A 53 3.54 0.78 -4.02
N SER A 54 2.28 0.36 -4.03
CA SER A 54 1.21 0.96 -3.24
C SER A 54 0.10 -0.04 -2.94
N CYS A 55 -0.76 0.30 -1.99
CA CYS A 55 -1.90 -0.55 -1.62
C CYS A 55 -2.83 -0.83 -2.80
N THR A 56 -2.84 0.02 -3.84
CA THR A 56 -3.73 -0.14 -4.99
C THR A 56 -3.38 -1.34 -5.86
N THR A 57 -2.18 -1.90 -5.73
CA THR A 57 -1.76 -3.11 -6.44
C THR A 57 -2.61 -4.31 -6.06
N CYS A 58 -2.92 -4.47 -4.77
CA CYS A 58 -3.78 -5.56 -4.29
C CYS A 58 -5.20 -5.11 -3.92
N HIS A 59 -5.38 -3.85 -3.53
CA HIS A 59 -6.66 -3.36 -3.01
C HIS A 59 -7.39 -2.46 -3.99
N SER A 60 -8.71 -2.64 -4.06
CA SER A 60 -9.61 -1.79 -4.82
C SER A 60 -10.01 -0.55 -4.00
N GLY A 61 -10.36 0.53 -4.70
CA GLY A 61 -11.23 1.55 -4.13
C GLY A 61 -12.68 1.07 -4.07
N GLY A 62 -13.58 1.97 -3.67
CA GLY A 62 -15.01 1.69 -3.67
C GLY A 62 -15.84 2.95 -3.46
N SER A 63 -17.15 2.77 -3.30
CA SER A 63 -18.07 3.89 -3.10
C SER A 63 -19.24 3.51 -2.23
N TYR A 64 -19.80 4.49 -1.52
CA TYR A 64 -21.02 4.34 -0.74
C TYR A 64 -21.93 5.55 -0.94
N VAL A 65 -23.23 5.37 -0.69
CA VAL A 65 -24.23 6.45 -0.74
C VAL A 65 -24.60 6.86 0.69
N SER A 66 -24.55 8.16 0.97
CA SER A 66 -25.01 8.73 2.23
C SER A 66 -25.79 10.01 1.95
N GLY A 67 -27.00 10.12 2.50
CA GLY A 67 -27.88 11.29 2.29
C GLY A 67 -28.18 11.58 0.82
N GLY A 68 -28.25 10.55 -0.03
CA GLY A 68 -28.47 10.70 -1.48
C GLY A 68 -27.23 11.11 -2.29
N LYS A 69 -26.05 11.25 -1.65
CA LYS A 69 -24.79 11.56 -2.31
C LYS A 69 -23.88 10.34 -2.37
N THR A 70 -23.31 10.07 -3.55
CA THR A 70 -22.26 9.06 -3.72
C THR A 70 -20.90 9.64 -3.33
N THR A 71 -20.19 8.92 -2.46
CA THR A 71 -18.80 9.21 -2.09
C THR A 71 -17.90 8.10 -2.60
N THR A 72 -16.89 8.46 -3.39
CA THR A 72 -15.86 7.53 -3.90
C THR A 72 -14.62 7.60 -3.04
N LEU A 73 -14.05 6.45 -2.70
CA LEU A 73 -12.89 6.28 -1.85
C LEU A 73 -11.78 5.54 -2.60
N GLY A 74 -10.54 5.97 -2.40
CA GLY A 74 -9.36 5.22 -2.80
C GLY A 74 -9.18 3.96 -1.93
N SER A 75 -8.23 3.09 -2.30
CA SER A 75 -8.11 1.76 -1.68
C SER A 75 -7.89 1.79 -0.17
N CYS A 76 -7.10 2.73 0.34
CA CYS A 76 -6.85 2.87 1.77
C CYS A 76 -8.12 3.25 2.53
N GLN A 77 -8.83 4.28 2.07
CA GLN A 77 -10.06 4.74 2.71
C GLN A 77 -11.18 3.71 2.57
N TRP A 78 -11.24 3.00 1.44
CA TRP A 78 -12.20 1.93 1.25
C TRP A 78 -11.97 0.77 2.21
N CYS A 79 -10.70 0.36 2.39
CA CYS A 79 -10.35 -0.66 3.38
C CYS A 79 -10.76 -0.23 4.80
N HIS A 80 -10.43 1.01 5.22
CA HIS A 80 -10.80 1.51 6.53
C HIS A 80 -12.31 1.64 6.72
N TYR A 81 -13.04 1.99 5.66
CA TYR A 81 -14.50 2.06 5.68
C TYR A 81 -15.13 0.67 5.86
N VAL A 82 -14.68 -0.32 5.09
CA VAL A 82 -15.24 -1.68 5.10
C VAL A 82 -14.89 -2.46 6.37
N THR A 83 -13.67 -2.28 6.89
CA THR A 83 -13.14 -3.07 8.02
C THR A 83 -13.23 -2.35 9.36
N ASN A 84 -13.84 -1.15 9.40
CA ASN A 84 -13.84 -0.29 10.59
C ASN A 84 -12.41 -0.11 11.14
N TYR A 85 -11.53 0.45 10.32
CA TYR A 85 -10.10 0.64 10.65
C TYR A 85 -9.40 -0.66 11.12
N GLY A 86 -9.79 -1.80 10.56
CA GLY A 86 -9.22 -3.11 10.89
C GLY A 86 -9.91 -3.84 12.05
N ALA A 87 -10.87 -3.23 12.74
CA ALA A 87 -11.58 -3.90 13.84
C ALA A 87 -12.43 -5.10 13.37
N ASP A 88 -12.96 -5.03 12.15
CA ASP A 88 -13.86 -6.02 11.55
C ASP A 88 -13.16 -6.78 10.40
N LEU A 89 -11.89 -7.18 10.61
CA LEU A 89 -11.14 -7.99 9.64
C LEU A 89 -11.61 -9.46 9.65
N SER A 90 -12.25 -9.85 8.55
CA SER A 90 -12.69 -11.21 8.22
C SER A 90 -12.41 -11.48 6.75
N ASP A 91 -12.47 -12.74 6.32
CA ASP A 91 -12.32 -13.06 4.89
C ASP A 91 -13.36 -12.33 4.04
N GLN A 92 -14.61 -12.22 4.51
CA GLN A 92 -15.67 -11.53 3.77
C GLN A 92 -15.45 -10.03 3.68
N THR A 93 -14.94 -9.37 4.72
CA THR A 93 -14.65 -7.93 4.67
C THR A 93 -13.38 -7.66 3.86
N LEU A 94 -12.37 -8.52 3.96
CA LEU A 94 -11.16 -8.42 3.14
C LEU A 94 -11.47 -8.59 1.64
N LEU A 95 -12.29 -9.57 1.26
CA LEU A 95 -12.67 -9.78 -0.15
C LEU A 95 -13.36 -8.56 -0.78
N LYS A 96 -14.04 -7.72 0.01
CA LYS A 96 -14.65 -6.47 -0.47
C LYS A 96 -13.64 -5.35 -0.72
N THR A 97 -12.41 -5.48 -0.26
CA THR A 97 -11.35 -4.46 -0.39
C THR A 97 -10.28 -4.85 -1.40
N LEU A 98 -10.29 -6.09 -1.90
CA LEU A 98 -9.32 -6.58 -2.88
C LEU A 98 -9.79 -6.30 -4.31
N ASN A 99 -8.83 -5.97 -5.18
CA ASN A 99 -9.04 -6.01 -6.63
C ASN A 99 -8.83 -7.45 -7.15
N SER A 100 -9.00 -7.68 -8.46
CA SER A 100 -8.88 -9.03 -9.02
C SER A 100 -7.49 -9.64 -8.87
N TYR A 101 -6.41 -8.85 -9.02
CA TYR A 101 -5.04 -9.28 -8.75
C TYR A 101 -4.84 -9.69 -7.28
N GLY A 102 -5.34 -8.87 -6.35
CA GLY A 102 -5.28 -9.15 -4.91
C GLY A 102 -6.07 -10.39 -4.51
N ILE A 103 -7.20 -10.67 -5.16
CA ILE A 103 -7.96 -11.92 -4.97
C ILE A 103 -7.12 -13.11 -5.47
N ALA A 104 -6.54 -13.04 -6.66
CA ALA A 104 -5.70 -14.11 -7.19
C ALA A 104 -4.48 -14.38 -6.28
N TYR A 105 -3.80 -13.33 -5.82
CA TYR A 105 -2.70 -13.43 -4.86
C TYR A 105 -3.15 -14.04 -3.52
N LYS A 106 -4.33 -13.64 -3.04
CA LYS A 106 -4.92 -14.21 -1.82
C LYS A 106 -5.16 -15.70 -1.95
N ASP A 107 -5.84 -16.11 -3.01
CA ASP A 107 -6.27 -17.49 -3.21
C ASP A 107 -5.09 -18.42 -3.53
N ALA A 108 -4.00 -17.86 -4.09
CA ALA A 108 -2.72 -18.56 -4.27
C ALA A 108 -1.84 -18.63 -2.99
N GLY A 109 -2.28 -18.04 -1.87
CA GLY A 109 -1.67 -18.24 -0.54
C GLY A 109 -0.85 -17.09 0.02
N ARG A 110 -0.96 -15.87 -0.54
CA ARG A 110 -0.37 -14.62 0.00
C ARG A 110 1.12 -14.71 0.40
N ASN A 111 1.94 -15.27 -0.49
CA ASN A 111 3.37 -15.40 -0.25
C ASN A 111 4.17 -15.26 -1.55
N ALA A 112 5.50 -15.29 -1.48
CA ALA A 112 6.35 -15.12 -2.66
C ALA A 112 6.08 -16.17 -3.78
N SER A 113 5.69 -17.40 -3.42
CA SER A 113 5.32 -18.43 -4.40
C SER A 113 3.96 -18.12 -5.06
N ALA A 114 3.05 -17.48 -4.33
CA ALA A 114 1.78 -17.01 -4.89
C ALA A 114 2.00 -15.99 -6.02
N LEU A 115 2.95 -15.05 -5.86
CA LEU A 115 3.29 -14.08 -6.91
C LEU A 115 3.80 -14.75 -8.19
N GLN A 116 4.61 -15.81 -8.06
CA GLN A 116 5.06 -16.60 -9.20
C GLN A 116 3.90 -17.38 -9.84
N THR A 117 3.03 -17.96 -9.01
CA THR A 117 1.87 -18.75 -9.45
C THR A 117 0.91 -17.91 -10.30
N ILE A 118 0.64 -16.67 -9.89
CA ILE A 118 -0.29 -15.79 -10.59
C ILE A 118 0.37 -15.00 -11.73
N SER A 119 1.69 -15.04 -11.89
CA SER A 119 2.42 -14.20 -12.85
C SER A 119 1.94 -14.39 -14.31
N GLY A 120 1.54 -15.61 -14.67
CA GLY A 120 1.01 -15.92 -16.00
C GLY A 120 -0.50 -15.74 -16.17
N LEU A 121 -1.22 -15.30 -15.13
CA LEU A 121 -2.66 -15.06 -15.19
C LEU A 121 -2.94 -13.64 -15.69
N ASP A 122 -4.02 -13.49 -16.45
CA ASP A 122 -4.66 -12.21 -16.71
C ASP A 122 -5.76 -12.02 -15.66
N SER A 123 -5.39 -11.47 -14.50
CA SER A 123 -6.28 -11.49 -13.32
C SER A 123 -7.43 -10.51 -13.44
N ASP A 124 -7.26 -9.39 -14.14
CA ASP A 124 -8.31 -8.38 -14.34
C ASP A 124 -8.98 -8.45 -15.73
N ALA A 125 -8.59 -9.41 -16.56
CA ALA A 125 -9.16 -9.72 -17.87
C ALA A 125 -8.99 -8.58 -18.88
N ASP A 126 -7.88 -7.86 -18.81
CA ASP A 126 -7.54 -6.75 -19.71
C ASP A 126 -6.76 -7.20 -20.96
N GLY A 127 -6.39 -8.48 -21.02
CA GLY A 127 -5.64 -9.11 -22.12
C GLY A 127 -4.14 -9.22 -21.87
N PHE A 128 -3.63 -8.76 -20.74
CA PHE A 128 -2.22 -8.88 -20.36
C PHE A 128 -2.04 -9.79 -19.15
N ALA A 129 -0.95 -10.54 -19.14
CA ALA A 129 -0.60 -11.33 -17.96
C ALA A 129 -0.03 -10.40 -16.88
N ASN A 130 -0.36 -10.66 -15.61
CA ASN A 130 0.11 -9.92 -14.44
C ASN A 130 1.63 -9.65 -14.47
N GLY A 131 2.42 -10.68 -14.80
CA GLY A 131 3.88 -10.56 -14.87
C GLY A 131 4.36 -9.61 -15.97
N ALA A 132 3.62 -9.49 -17.07
CA ALA A 132 3.93 -8.56 -18.15
C ALA A 132 3.61 -7.11 -17.78
N GLU A 133 2.60 -6.87 -16.96
CA GLU A 133 2.23 -5.53 -16.47
C GLU A 133 3.15 -5.02 -15.36
N ILE A 134 3.73 -5.94 -14.58
CA ILE A 134 4.62 -5.63 -13.45
C ILE A 134 6.08 -5.41 -13.91
N ALA A 135 6.49 -6.00 -15.05
CA ALA A 135 7.87 -6.01 -15.55
C ALA A 135 8.42 -4.65 -16.00
#